data_AF-A0A0N1BG63-F1
#
_entry.id   AF-A0A0N1BG63-F1
#
_cell.length_a   1.000
_cell.length_b   1.000
_cell.length_c   1.000
_cell.angle_alpha   90.00
_cell.angle_beta   90.00
_cell.angle_gamma   90.00
#
_symmetry.space_group_name_H-M   'P 1'
#
loop_
_entity.id
_entity.type
_entity.pdbx_description
1 polymer ?
#
loop_
_entity_poly.entity_id
_entity_poly.type
_entity_poly.pdbx_seq_one_letter_code
_entity_poly.pdbx_strand_id
1 'polypeptide(L)'
;MARPKHDNVFYLGLLKKRQPAIFARYEAGEFASAAAALFAGGVRTTPKPINALARAWKNASAADRDAFLSSIGATVGLKAGTIVVAEGPTTAEPIANHDRTLTPLTIARIKRLYPAESLPCRVIMPAMGFGRLDASLVKAIRHGSRIKPDMIDALAIWLPAEEARRRS
;
A
#
# COMPACT_ATOMS: atom_id res chain seq x y z
N MET A 1 -8.94 5.68 -30.55
CA MET A 1 -8.84 4.46 -31.36
C MET A 1 -9.17 3.25 -30.49
N ALA A 2 -10.22 2.50 -30.81
CA ALA A 2 -10.57 1.27 -30.10
C ALA A 2 -9.51 0.19 -30.41
N ARG A 3 -9.00 -0.48 -29.38
CA ARG A 3 -8.10 -1.62 -29.59
C ARG A 3 -8.88 -2.75 -30.25
N PRO A 4 -8.32 -3.45 -31.26
CA PRO A 4 -9.00 -4.59 -31.86
C PRO A 4 -9.31 -5.64 -30.79
N LYS A 5 -10.55 -6.13 -30.79
CA LYS A 5 -10.95 -7.25 -29.94
C LYS A 5 -10.36 -8.52 -30.56
N HIS A 6 -9.34 -9.09 -29.93
CA HIS A 6 -8.77 -10.35 -30.37
C HIS A 6 -9.49 -11.51 -29.67
N ASP A 7 -10.15 -12.35 -30.47
CA ASP A 7 -10.86 -13.52 -29.98
C ASP A 7 -9.91 -14.68 -29.66
N ASN A 8 -10.39 -15.66 -28.92
CA ASN A 8 -9.59 -16.83 -28.54
C ASN A 8 -9.02 -17.58 -29.75
N VAL A 9 -9.71 -17.59 -30.90
CA VAL A 9 -9.24 -18.21 -32.15
C VAL A 9 -7.91 -17.61 -32.61
N PHE A 10 -7.76 -16.28 -32.54
CA PHE A 10 -6.51 -15.60 -32.89
C PHE A 10 -5.36 -16.04 -31.97
N TYR A 11 -5.61 -16.08 -30.67
CA TYR A 11 -4.60 -16.47 -29.69
C TYR A 11 -4.23 -17.95 -29.75
N LEU A 12 -5.19 -18.84 -30.06
CA LEU A 12 -4.92 -20.26 -30.29
C LEU A 12 -4.06 -20.47 -31.55
N GLY A 13 -4.30 -19.70 -32.61
CA GLY A 13 -3.41 -19.68 -33.78
C GLY A 13 -1.99 -19.24 -33.42
N LEU A 14 -1.84 -18.27 -32.53
CA LEU A 14 -0.54 -17.84 -32.02
C LEU A 14 0.12 -18.89 -31.11
N LEU A 15 -0.67 -19.59 -30.29
CA LEU A 15 -0.22 -20.70 -29.45
C LEU A 15 0.33 -21.84 -30.31
N LYS A 16 -0.40 -22.24 -31.36
CA LYS A 16 0.04 -23.27 -32.30
C LYS A 16 1.39 -22.91 -32.94
N LYS A 17 1.60 -21.64 -33.30
CA LYS A 17 2.85 -21.16 -33.90
C LYS A 17 4.01 -21.05 -32.91
N ARG A 18 3.77 -20.55 -31.69
CA ARG A 18 4.83 -20.27 -30.71
C ARG A 18 5.18 -21.46 -29.84
N GLN A 19 4.19 -22.27 -29.47
CA GLN A 19 4.34 -23.42 -28.57
C GLN A 19 3.42 -24.57 -29.01
N PRO A 20 3.80 -25.29 -30.08
CA PRO A 20 3.00 -26.40 -30.61
C PRO A 20 2.79 -27.52 -29.59
N ALA A 21 3.75 -27.76 -28.68
CA ALA A 21 3.61 -28.76 -27.63
C ALA A 21 2.45 -28.47 -26.66
N ILE A 22 2.25 -27.21 -26.27
CA ILE A 22 1.13 -26.82 -25.39
C ILE A 22 -0.19 -26.82 -26.17
N PHE A 23 -0.16 -26.47 -27.45
CA PHE A 23 -1.33 -26.57 -28.32
C PHE A 23 -1.81 -28.03 -28.48
N ALA A 24 -0.90 -28.99 -28.65
CA ALA A 24 -1.26 -30.42 -28.74
C ALA A 24 -1.91 -30.95 -27.45
N ARG A 25 -1.38 -30.54 -26.28
CA ARG A 25 -1.96 -30.88 -24.97
C ARG A 25 -3.35 -30.26 -24.78
N TYR A 26 -3.58 -29.07 -25.36
CA TYR A 26 -4.91 -28.47 -25.41
C TYR A 26 -5.87 -29.24 -26.31
N GLU A 27 -5.46 -29.67 -27.50
CA GLU A 27 -6.29 -30.52 -28.38
C GLU A 27 -6.58 -31.89 -27.74
N ALA A 28 -5.67 -32.41 -26.93
CA ALA A 28 -5.87 -33.62 -26.13
C ALA A 28 -6.83 -33.44 -24.93
N GLY A 29 -7.31 -32.21 -24.68
CA GLY A 29 -8.25 -31.91 -23.60
C GLY A 29 -7.62 -31.82 -22.19
N GLU A 30 -6.29 -31.74 -22.08
CA GLU A 30 -5.61 -31.67 -20.77
C GLU A 30 -5.83 -30.34 -20.04
N PHE A 31 -6.23 -29.28 -20.75
CA PHE A 31 -6.51 -27.98 -20.16
C PHE A 31 -8.02 -27.78 -19.98
N ALA A 32 -8.42 -27.33 -18.79
CA ALA A 32 -9.82 -27.02 -18.47
C ALA A 32 -10.45 -25.93 -19.37
N SER A 33 -9.64 -25.14 -20.07
CA SER A 33 -10.13 -24.15 -21.04
C SER A 33 -9.02 -23.69 -22.00
N ALA A 34 -9.42 -23.07 -23.11
CA ALA A 34 -8.50 -22.38 -24.02
C ALA A 34 -7.69 -21.29 -23.30
N ALA A 35 -8.28 -20.59 -22.32
CA ALA A 35 -7.57 -19.56 -21.56
C ALA A 35 -6.42 -20.16 -20.73
N ALA A 36 -6.67 -21.31 -20.07
CA ALA A 36 -5.63 -22.02 -19.32
C ALA A 36 -4.46 -22.45 -20.21
N ALA A 37 -4.74 -22.98 -21.40
CA ALA A 37 -3.71 -23.33 -22.38
C ALA A 37 -2.92 -22.09 -22.85
N LEU A 38 -3.59 -20.94 -23.05
CA LEU A 38 -2.93 -19.69 -23.46
C LEU A 38 -2.05 -19.07 -22.38
N PHE A 39 -2.41 -19.23 -21.09
CA PHE A 39 -1.58 -18.81 -19.97
C PHE A 39 -0.40 -19.74 -19.75
N ALA A 40 -0.64 -21.06 -19.77
CA ALA A 40 0.42 -22.06 -19.74
C ALA A 40 1.41 -21.84 -20.89
N GLY A 41 0.88 -21.41 -22.04
CA GLY A 41 1.66 -21.15 -23.22
C GLY A 41 2.35 -19.77 -23.30
N GLY A 42 2.21 -18.94 -22.27
CA GLY A 42 2.74 -17.57 -22.25
C GLY A 42 2.22 -16.65 -23.36
N VAL A 43 1.19 -17.07 -24.11
CA VAL A 43 0.56 -16.28 -25.18
C VAL A 43 -0.30 -15.17 -24.58
N ARG A 44 -0.94 -15.45 -23.44
CA ARG A 44 -1.63 -14.46 -22.62
C ARG A 44 -0.91 -14.28 -21.29
N THR A 45 -0.90 -13.06 -20.80
CA THR A 45 -0.38 -12.73 -19.47
C THR A 45 -1.52 -12.69 -18.47
N THR A 46 -1.30 -13.29 -17.29
CA THR A 46 -2.24 -13.22 -16.19
C THR A 46 -2.47 -11.74 -15.81
N PRO A 47 -3.71 -11.26 -15.76
CA PRO A 47 -3.97 -9.90 -15.33
C PRO A 47 -3.43 -9.70 -13.92
N LYS A 48 -2.53 -8.74 -13.73
CA LYS A 48 -2.06 -8.40 -12.39
C LYS A 48 -3.23 -7.78 -11.60
N PRO A 49 -3.51 -8.20 -10.35
CA PRO A 49 -4.60 -7.65 -9.55
C PRO A 49 -4.58 -6.12 -9.43
N ILE A 50 -3.38 -5.53 -9.37
CA ILE A 50 -3.21 -4.07 -9.35
C ILE A 50 -3.81 -3.37 -10.58
N ASN A 51 -3.78 -3.99 -11.76
CA ASN A 51 -4.37 -3.40 -12.96
C ASN A 51 -5.90 -3.41 -12.90
N ALA A 52 -6.48 -4.44 -12.30
CA ALA A 52 -7.91 -4.51 -12.07
C ALA A 52 -8.35 -3.44 -11.07
N LEU A 53 -7.60 -3.28 -9.97
CA LEU A 53 -7.84 -2.23 -8.98
C LEU A 53 -7.73 -0.83 -9.59
N ALA A 54 -6.67 -0.57 -10.37
CA ALA A 54 -6.48 0.73 -11.03
C ALA A 54 -7.62 1.04 -12.02
N ARG A 55 -8.11 0.03 -12.74
CA ARG A 55 -9.25 0.19 -13.65
C ARG A 55 -10.55 0.45 -12.90
N ALA A 56 -10.80 -0.30 -11.82
CA ALA A 56 -11.95 -0.09 -10.96
C ALA A 56 -11.93 1.32 -10.36
N TRP A 57 -10.77 1.75 -9.85
CA TRP A 57 -10.56 3.10 -9.32
C TRP A 57 -10.85 4.19 -10.35
N LYS A 58 -10.32 4.04 -11.58
CA LYS A 58 -10.55 4.99 -12.68
C LYS A 58 -12.02 5.10 -13.05
N ASN A 59 -12.76 3.99 -12.99
CA ASN A 59 -14.17 3.92 -13.37
C ASN A 59 -15.13 4.28 -12.22
N ALA A 60 -14.67 4.23 -10.97
CA ALA A 60 -15.46 4.57 -9.79
C ALA A 60 -15.87 6.05 -9.81
N SER A 61 -17.08 6.35 -9.32
CA SER A 61 -17.55 7.72 -9.11
C SER A 61 -16.79 8.40 -7.96
N ALA A 62 -16.94 9.72 -7.82
CA ALA A 62 -16.38 10.43 -6.68
C ALA A 62 -16.90 9.86 -5.35
N ALA A 63 -18.21 9.62 -5.26
CA ALA A 63 -18.84 9.02 -4.08
C ALA A 63 -18.28 7.62 -3.75
N ASP A 64 -18.06 6.78 -4.75
CA ASP A 64 -17.49 5.43 -4.55
C ASP A 64 -16.04 5.49 -4.05
N ARG A 65 -15.26 6.43 -4.58
CA ARG A 65 -13.88 6.65 -4.15
C ARG A 65 -13.83 7.16 -2.71
N ASP A 66 -14.70 8.11 -2.36
CA ASP A 66 -14.78 8.68 -1.01
C ASP A 66 -15.26 7.64 0.00
N ALA A 67 -16.25 6.82 -0.36
CA ALA A 67 -16.72 5.71 0.46
C ALA A 67 -15.60 4.67 0.67
N PHE A 68 -14.87 4.31 -0.39
CA PHE A 68 -13.73 3.39 -0.28
C PHE A 68 -12.62 3.96 0.61
N LEU A 69 -12.23 5.21 0.39
CA LEU A 69 -11.23 5.91 1.19
C LEU A 69 -11.63 6.00 2.66
N SER A 70 -12.89 6.33 2.95
CA SER A 70 -13.44 6.33 4.30
C SER A 70 -13.39 4.93 4.93
N SER A 71 -13.72 3.88 4.16
CA SER A 71 -13.70 2.50 4.66
C SER A 71 -12.31 2.00 5.05
N ILE A 72 -11.25 2.53 4.40
CA ILE A 72 -9.86 2.20 4.73
C ILE A 72 -9.23 3.22 5.70
N GLY A 73 -10.00 4.15 6.26
CA GLY A 73 -9.51 5.18 7.18
C GLY A 73 -8.64 6.25 6.51
N ALA A 74 -8.65 6.35 5.19
CA ALA A 74 -7.96 7.37 4.42
C ALA A 74 -8.90 8.57 4.22
N THR A 75 -9.17 9.34 5.26
CA THR A 75 -9.93 10.59 5.11
C THR A 75 -9.07 11.62 4.37
N VAL A 76 -9.28 11.78 3.07
CA VAL A 76 -8.76 12.94 2.33
C VAL A 76 -9.61 14.11 2.74
N GLY A 77 -9.05 15.00 3.56
CA GLY A 77 -9.63 16.30 3.85
C GLY A 77 -9.71 17.13 2.57
N LEU A 78 -10.76 16.94 1.79
CA LEU A 78 -11.17 17.87 0.75
C LEU A 78 -11.63 19.15 1.45
N LYS A 79 -10.66 20.03 1.75
CA LYS A 79 -10.95 21.44 1.99
C LYS A 79 -11.37 22.07 0.66
N ALA A 80 -12.65 21.92 0.32
CA ALA A 80 -13.36 23.00 -0.35
C ALA A 80 -13.48 24.14 0.67
N GLY A 81 -13.18 25.36 0.22
CA GLY A 81 -12.77 26.47 1.06
C GLY A 81 -13.70 26.76 2.24
N THR A 82 -13.11 26.91 3.43
CA THR A 82 -13.35 28.00 4.38
C THR A 82 -12.24 27.91 5.42
N ILE A 83 -11.54 29.01 5.62
CA ILE A 83 -10.63 29.17 6.77
C ILE A 83 -11.54 29.37 7.97
N VAL A 84 -11.71 28.34 8.78
CA VAL A 84 -12.17 28.50 10.16
C VAL A 84 -11.05 27.97 11.05
N VAL A 85 -10.40 28.90 11.75
CA VAL A 85 -9.53 28.58 12.87
C VAL A 85 -10.45 28.07 13.98
N ALA A 86 -10.44 26.76 14.22
CA ALA A 86 -11.09 26.15 15.36
C ALA A 86 -10.02 25.36 16.12
N GLU A 87 -9.73 25.84 17.33
CA GLU A 87 -8.88 25.16 18.30
C GLU A 87 -9.60 23.91 18.84
N GLY A 88 -9.01 22.74 18.57
CA GLY A 88 -9.26 21.46 19.26
C GLY A 88 -10.19 20.45 18.57
N PRO A 89 -10.10 19.14 18.87
CA PRO A 89 -8.90 18.34 19.13
C PRO A 89 -8.34 17.79 17.82
N THR A 90 -7.02 17.74 17.68
CA THR A 90 -6.33 17.13 16.53
C THR A 90 -6.79 15.68 16.37
N THR A 91 -7.62 15.39 15.36
CA THR A 91 -7.88 14.01 14.92
C THR A 91 -6.52 13.37 14.67
N ALA A 92 -6.10 12.48 15.56
CA ALA A 92 -4.78 11.88 15.51
C ALA A 92 -4.66 11.08 14.22
N GLU A 93 -3.84 11.59 13.29
CA GLU A 93 -3.53 10.89 12.05
C GLU A 93 -2.96 9.49 12.38
N PRO A 94 -3.32 8.45 11.61
CA PRO A 94 -2.91 7.09 11.90
C PRO A 94 -1.38 6.96 11.85
N ILE A 95 -0.81 6.49 12.96
CA ILE A 95 0.63 6.27 13.13
C ILE A 95 1.13 5.14 12.22
N ALA A 96 0.32 4.11 12.03
CA ALA A 96 0.61 2.92 11.25
C ALA A 96 -0.52 2.60 10.24
N ASN A 97 -0.15 1.96 9.15
CA ASN A 97 -1.06 1.33 8.19
C ASN A 97 -1.73 0.09 8.80
N HIS A 98 -2.78 -0.42 8.14
CA HIS A 98 -3.49 -1.65 8.52
C HIS A 98 -2.60 -2.89 8.65
N ASP A 99 -1.45 -2.91 7.96
CA ASP A 99 -0.48 -4.01 8.01
C ASP A 99 0.55 -3.87 9.16
N ARG A 100 0.36 -2.88 10.04
CA ARG A 100 1.24 -2.49 11.16
C ARG A 100 2.61 -1.96 10.73
N THR A 101 2.73 -1.44 9.50
CA THR A 101 3.90 -0.66 9.08
C THR A 101 3.66 0.82 9.35
N LEU A 102 4.72 1.60 9.60
CA LEU A 102 4.56 3.06 9.78
C LEU A 102 4.05 3.71 8.50
N THR A 103 3.16 4.69 8.65
CA THR A 103 2.76 5.52 7.50
C THR A 103 3.96 6.37 7.03
N PRO A 104 4.07 6.68 5.72
CA PRO A 104 5.13 7.56 5.22
C PRO A 104 5.18 8.93 5.92
N LEU A 105 4.02 9.43 6.33
CA LEU A 105 3.87 10.68 7.06
C LEU A 105 4.48 10.60 8.46
N THR A 106 4.19 9.53 9.21
CA THR A 106 4.80 9.28 10.53
C THR A 106 6.32 9.18 10.41
N ILE A 107 6.83 8.48 9.40
CA ILE A 107 8.27 8.41 9.14
C ILE A 107 8.86 9.80 8.89
N ALA A 108 8.21 10.61 8.07
CA ALA A 108 8.65 11.98 7.78
C ALA A 108 8.66 12.86 9.04
N ARG A 109 7.65 12.75 9.91
CA ARG A 109 7.57 13.45 11.19
C ARG A 109 8.73 13.09 12.11
N ILE A 110 9.02 11.80 12.28
CA ILE A 110 10.14 11.34 13.10
C ILE A 110 11.48 11.82 12.51
N LYS A 111 11.67 11.71 11.19
CA LYS A 111 12.89 12.21 10.52
C LYS A 111 13.07 13.72 10.64
N ARG A 112 11.98 14.49 10.67
CA ARG A 112 12.04 15.94 10.91
C ARG A 112 12.55 16.27 12.31
N LEU A 113 12.16 15.49 13.32
CA LEU A 113 12.65 15.67 14.69
C LEU A 113 14.11 15.23 14.84
N TYR A 114 14.51 14.21 14.08
CA TYR A 114 15.86 13.65 14.11
C TYR A 114 16.43 13.58 12.68
N PRO A 115 16.90 14.71 12.11
CA PRO A 115 17.40 14.78 10.74
C PRO A 115 18.75 14.07 10.55
N ALA A 116 19.38 13.62 11.64
CA ALA A 116 20.63 12.88 11.58
C ALA A 116 20.47 11.56 10.79
N GLU A 117 21.52 11.22 10.03
CA GLU A 117 21.60 9.98 9.23
C GLU A 117 21.44 8.70 10.09
N SER A 118 21.68 8.82 11.39
CA SER A 118 21.38 7.81 12.41
C SER A 118 20.24 8.27 13.33
N LEU A 119 19.12 7.56 13.28
CA LEU A 119 18.03 7.71 14.23
C LEU A 119 18.49 7.21 15.62
N PRO A 120 18.45 8.03 16.67
CA PRO A 120 18.95 7.63 17.99
C PRO A 120 17.94 6.74 18.72
N CYS A 121 17.89 5.45 18.35
CA CYS A 121 17.08 4.43 19.02
C CYS A 121 17.27 4.43 20.55
N ARG A 122 18.51 4.68 21.01
CA ARG A 122 18.86 4.79 22.43
C ARG A 122 18.15 5.91 23.19
N VAL A 123 17.64 6.92 22.48
CA VAL A 123 16.94 8.07 23.06
C VAL A 123 15.43 7.89 22.92
N ILE A 124 14.98 7.48 21.74
CA ILE A 124 13.54 7.39 21.42
C ILE A 124 12.88 6.20 22.13
N MET A 125 13.53 5.04 22.15
CA MET A 125 12.92 3.82 22.70
C MET A 125 12.65 3.91 24.20
N PRO A 126 13.58 4.41 25.05
CA PRO A 126 13.30 4.59 26.48
C PRO A 126 12.24 5.64 26.78
N ALA A 127 12.17 6.69 25.96
CA ALA A 127 11.15 7.74 26.11
C ALA A 127 9.73 7.21 25.83
N MET A 128 9.61 6.09 25.13
CA MET A 128 8.36 5.36 24.89
C MET A 128 8.19 4.15 25.82
N GLY A 129 9.09 3.93 26.79
CA GLY A 129 9.02 2.80 27.73
C GLY A 129 9.57 1.47 27.20
N PHE A 130 10.29 1.46 26.07
CA PHE A 130 10.89 0.25 25.49
C PHE A 130 12.39 0.13 25.81
N GLY A 131 12.91 -1.09 25.63
CA GLY A 131 14.32 -1.39 25.85
C GLY A 131 15.25 -0.55 24.98
N ARG A 132 16.33 -0.02 25.57
CA ARG A 132 17.35 0.83 24.88
C ARG A 132 17.97 0.19 23.64
N LEU A 133 18.02 -1.14 23.58
CA LEU A 133 18.60 -1.92 22.49
C LEU A 133 17.56 -2.44 21.49
N ASP A 134 16.28 -2.16 21.70
CA ASP A 134 15.24 -2.58 20.77
C ASP A 134 15.31 -1.74 19.49
N ALA A 135 15.73 -2.39 18.40
CA ALA A 135 15.91 -1.78 17.09
C ALA A 135 14.63 -1.81 16.22
N SER A 136 13.49 -2.23 16.77
CA SER A 136 12.24 -2.43 16.01
C SER A 136 11.78 -1.15 15.31
N LEU A 137 11.85 0.01 15.99
CA LEU A 137 11.47 1.29 15.39
C LEU A 137 12.40 1.67 14.22
N VAL A 138 13.72 1.48 14.38
CA VAL A 138 14.68 1.78 13.30
C VAL A 138 14.49 0.84 12.12
N LYS A 139 14.25 -0.45 12.36
CA LYS A 139 13.93 -1.41 11.30
C LYS A 139 12.63 -1.03 10.58
N ALA A 140 11.62 -0.56 11.31
CA ALA A 140 10.36 -0.11 10.73
C ALA A 140 10.54 1.10 9.82
N ILE A 141 11.34 2.08 10.27
CA ILE A 141 11.62 3.30 9.49
C ILE A 141 12.50 3.03 8.26
N ARG A 142 13.50 2.17 8.37
CA ARG A 142 14.48 1.91 7.29
C ARG A 142 14.00 0.86 6.28
N HIS A 143 13.32 -0.18 6.76
CA HIS A 143 12.98 -1.36 5.96
C HIS A 143 11.48 -1.60 5.84
N GLY A 144 10.63 -0.75 6.45
CA GLY A 144 9.18 -0.94 6.43
C GLY A 144 8.73 -2.18 7.20
N SER A 145 9.48 -2.60 8.22
CA SER A 145 9.07 -3.75 9.04
C SER A 145 7.82 -3.46 9.86
N ARG A 146 7.01 -4.50 10.08
CA ARG A 146 5.86 -4.44 10.98
C ARG A 146 6.29 -4.19 12.42
N ILE A 147 5.50 -3.42 13.15
CA ILE A 147 5.73 -3.08 14.55
C ILE A 147 4.63 -3.66 15.43
N LYS A 148 4.94 -3.82 16.73
CA LYS A 148 3.99 -4.32 17.71
C LYS A 148 2.88 -3.28 17.99
N PRO A 149 1.62 -3.70 18.22
CA PRO A 149 0.52 -2.80 18.56
C PRO A 149 0.85 -1.84 19.71
N ASP A 150 1.39 -2.36 20.81
CA ASP A 150 1.78 -1.55 21.98
C ASP A 150 2.77 -0.42 21.63
N MET A 151 3.64 -0.65 20.64
CA MET A 151 4.60 0.34 20.17
C MET A 151 3.96 1.41 19.28
N ILE A 152 2.92 1.04 18.54
CA ILE A 152 2.11 1.99 17.76
C ILE A 152 1.39 2.93 18.73
N ASP A 153 0.79 2.39 19.79
CA ASP A 153 0.08 3.16 20.82
C ASP A 153 1.03 4.10 21.57
N ALA A 154 2.19 3.59 22.01
CA ALA A 154 3.21 4.41 22.65
C ALA A 154 3.75 5.52 21.74
N LEU A 155 3.95 5.22 20.44
CA LEU A 155 4.40 6.20 19.45
C LEU A 155 3.31 7.26 19.16
N ALA A 156 2.03 6.88 19.22
CA ALA A 156 0.90 7.80 19.07
C ALA A 156 0.83 8.84 20.18
N ILE A 157 1.21 8.46 21.40
CA ILE A 157 1.27 9.36 22.56
C ILE A 157 2.55 10.20 22.53
N TRP A 158 3.70 9.56 22.28
CA TRP A 158 5.00 10.20 22.39
C TRP A 158 5.26 11.22 21.28
N LEU A 159 4.90 10.91 20.03
CA LEU A 159 5.27 11.74 18.88
C LEU A 159 4.68 13.17 18.94
N PRO A 160 3.39 13.38 19.24
CA PRO A 160 2.84 14.73 19.43
C PRO A 160 3.49 15.48 20.60
N ALA A 161 3.75 14.79 21.72
CA ALA A 161 4.39 15.39 22.89
C ALA A 161 5.83 15.84 22.60
N GLU A 162 6.60 15.05 21.86
CA GLU A 162 7.94 15.38 21.41
C GLU A 162 7.93 16.57 20.44
N GLU A 163 6.99 16.60 19.47
CA GLU A 163 6.84 17.72 18.54
C GLU A 163 6.42 19.03 19.24
N ALA A 164 5.65 18.95 20.33
CA ALA A 164 5.30 20.11 21.13
C ALA A 164 6.52 20.63 21.91
N ARG A 165 7.27 19.74 22.57
CA ARG A 165 8.46 20.09 23.36
C ARG A 165 9.56 20.77 22.54
N ARG A 166 9.67 20.46 21.24
CA ARG A 166 10.69 21.06 20.36
C ARG A 166 10.25 22.35 19.66
N ARG A 167 8.97 22.68 19.75
CA ARG A 167 8.41 23.93 19.21
C ARG A 167 8.41 25.05 20.25
N SER A 168 8.41 24.71 21.54
CA SER A 168 8.67 25.61 22.68
C SER A 168 10.17 25.85 22.85
#